data_AF-A0A949AWX6-F1
#
_entry.id   AF-A0A949AWX6-F1
#
_cell.length_a   1.000
_cell.length_b   1.000
_cell.length_c   1.000
_cell.angle_alpha   90.00
_cell.angle_beta   90.00
_cell.angle_gamma   90.00
#
_symmetry.space_group_name_H-M   'P 1'
#
loop_
_entity.id
_entity.type
_entity.pdbx_description
1 polymer ?
#
loop_
_entity_poly.entity_id
_entity_poly.type
_entity_poly.pdbx_seq_one_letter_code
_entity_poly.pdbx_strand_id
1 'polypeptide(L)'
;PNNWLFKALCEPVVTALGLLGIRSNFRPRNDIEVNGRKISGTGGTESDGAFLFQGTILTDFDVDTMLRSLKIPVEKLKSKEIDSVKERVTCLKWELGYTPPLDDLKKAIKTGFEKGLGIRLESGGLTRSEKRLFNEKLEYYQSQEWIEHVKPRYIRQEVVQAAYKSEAGMVRFTLVVNLAQKKIKDIYITGDFLSFPTRALFDMEASLRGVALDRGRIHSIIKRFFDEGRINIPGMGHSDFLKPLNQALEKIAISEYGVPLEYCNLISVTNGSFEEVLKKKPSVLLLPYCSKLTSCELRYKKGCRTCGECSIGPAWTMGRMNEMKVTCIVSFEDLMVELAKMKAAGVPAFIGCCCHPFFTKHVDDFERAGVPGILLDIDNTTCYDLDQVKEAYAGNFESQTEVNLDLLNAVLNVDLE
;
A
#
# COMPACT_ATOMS: atom_id res chain seq x y z
N PRO A 1 3.68 13.73 20.58
CA PRO A 1 3.87 12.39 21.20
C PRO A 1 4.99 11.55 20.53
N ASN A 2 5.77 10.84 21.34
CA ASN A 2 6.97 10.07 20.95
C ASN A 2 6.81 8.57 21.30
N ASN A 3 7.75 7.73 20.85
CA ASN A 3 7.73 6.28 21.14
C ASN A 3 7.70 5.97 22.65
N TRP A 4 8.29 6.83 23.49
CA TRP A 4 8.25 6.68 24.93
C TRP A 4 6.82 6.78 25.48
N LEU A 5 6.02 7.74 25.01
CA LEU A 5 4.63 7.90 25.46
C LEU A 5 3.77 6.68 25.12
N PHE A 6 3.90 6.15 23.89
CA PHE A 6 3.19 4.94 23.49
C PHE A 6 3.58 3.74 24.35
N LYS A 7 4.89 3.56 24.60
CA LYS A 7 5.35 2.51 25.53
C LYS A 7 4.74 2.71 26.92
N ALA A 8 4.84 3.90 27.49
CA ALA A 8 4.33 4.21 28.82
C ALA A 8 2.82 3.97 28.97
N LEU A 9 2.03 4.11 27.90
CA LEU A 9 0.59 3.88 27.92
C LEU A 9 0.19 2.44 27.53
N CYS A 10 1.05 1.70 26.83
CA CYS A 10 0.86 0.27 26.55
C CYS A 10 1.27 -0.64 27.72
N GLU A 11 2.32 -0.31 28.48
CA GLU A 11 2.79 -1.12 29.63
C GLU A 11 1.71 -1.35 30.71
N PRO A 12 0.84 -0.37 31.04
CA PRO A 12 -0.36 -0.62 31.85
C PRO A 12 -1.28 -1.72 31.32
N VAL A 13 -1.46 -1.80 30.01
CA VAL A 13 -2.31 -2.82 29.37
C VAL A 13 -1.60 -4.17 29.39
N VAL A 14 -0.27 -4.21 29.21
CA VAL A 14 0.54 -5.42 29.42
C VAL A 14 0.38 -5.94 30.85
N THR A 15 0.43 -5.04 31.84
CA THR A 15 0.20 -5.36 33.25
C THR A 15 -1.21 -5.93 33.47
N ALA A 16 -2.23 -5.32 32.85
CA ALA A 16 -3.61 -5.80 32.91
C ALA A 16 -3.77 -7.21 32.33
N LEU A 17 -3.16 -7.49 31.18
CA LEU A 17 -3.15 -8.83 30.58
C LEU A 17 -2.44 -9.86 31.48
N GLY A 18 -1.36 -9.45 32.16
CA GLY A 18 -0.68 -10.26 33.17
C GLY A 18 -1.58 -10.66 34.33
N LEU A 19 -2.47 -9.76 34.79
CA LEU A 19 -3.47 -10.07 35.83
C LEU A 19 -4.49 -11.12 35.38
N LEU A 20 -4.74 -11.24 34.07
CA LEU A 20 -5.60 -12.25 33.49
C LEU A 20 -4.85 -13.56 33.17
N GLY A 21 -3.54 -13.64 33.46
CA GLY A 21 -2.70 -14.81 33.21
C GLY A 21 -2.00 -14.82 31.85
N ILE A 22 -2.07 -13.72 31.09
CA ILE A 22 -1.46 -13.63 29.75
C ILE A 22 -0.10 -12.95 29.84
N ARG A 23 0.96 -13.63 29.40
CA ARG A 23 2.28 -13.02 29.22
C ARG A 23 2.31 -12.27 27.90
N SER A 24 2.34 -10.94 27.95
CA SER A 24 2.38 -10.08 26.79
C SER A 24 3.52 -9.08 26.88
N ASN A 25 3.90 -8.48 25.75
CA ASN A 25 4.93 -7.45 25.67
C ASN A 25 4.48 -6.31 24.76
N PHE A 26 4.98 -5.11 25.04
CA PHE A 26 4.87 -4.00 24.10
C PHE A 26 5.69 -4.31 22.84
N ARG A 27 5.04 -4.20 21.68
CA ARG A 27 5.65 -4.28 20.37
C ARG A 27 5.62 -2.89 19.75
N PRO A 28 6.78 -2.20 19.63
CA PRO A 28 6.85 -0.97 18.87
C PRO A 28 6.25 -1.16 17.46
N ARG A 29 5.47 -0.22 16.94
CA ARG A 29 5.32 1.18 17.40
C ARG A 29 4.20 1.42 18.43
N ASN A 30 3.12 0.65 18.37
CA ASN A 30 1.86 0.92 19.06
C ASN A 30 1.06 -0.35 19.36
N ASP A 31 1.69 -1.52 19.34
CA ASP A 31 1.00 -2.80 19.50
C ASP A 31 1.39 -3.50 20.81
N ILE A 32 0.57 -4.47 21.21
CA ILE A 32 0.89 -5.43 22.28
C ILE A 32 0.76 -6.83 21.69
N GLU A 33 1.72 -7.68 22.03
CA GLU A 33 1.81 -9.03 21.47
C GLU A 33 1.98 -10.12 22.54
N VAL A 34 1.56 -11.33 22.18
CA VAL A 34 1.75 -12.57 22.94
C VAL A 34 2.44 -13.55 22.00
N ASN A 35 3.63 -14.01 22.38
CA ASN A 35 4.45 -14.93 21.54
C ASN A 35 4.63 -14.41 20.09
N GLY A 36 4.90 -13.11 19.91
CA GLY A 36 5.07 -12.48 18.60
C GLY A 36 3.76 -12.18 17.84
N ARG A 37 2.59 -12.56 18.39
CA ARG A 37 1.28 -12.36 17.78
C ARG A 37 0.54 -11.19 18.42
N LYS A 38 0.04 -10.26 17.61
CA LYS A 38 -0.66 -9.06 18.07
C LYS A 38 -2.00 -9.41 18.74
N ILE A 39 -2.21 -8.92 19.96
CA ILE A 39 -3.47 -9.03 20.72
C ILE A 39 -4.17 -7.68 20.89
N SER A 40 -3.43 -6.58 20.77
CA SER A 40 -3.95 -5.22 20.90
C SER A 40 -3.23 -4.29 19.94
N GLY A 41 -3.99 -3.37 19.32
CA GLY A 41 -3.46 -2.22 18.60
C GLY A 41 -3.89 -0.94 19.29
N THR A 42 -2.97 0.01 19.41
CA THR A 42 -3.22 1.29 20.06
C THR A 42 -2.99 2.47 19.12
N GLY A 43 -3.50 3.63 19.49
CA GLY A 43 -3.35 4.85 18.73
C GLY A 43 -3.58 6.04 19.64
N GLY A 44 -3.22 7.23 19.16
CA GLY A 44 -3.54 8.43 19.90
C GLY A 44 -3.48 9.67 19.05
N THR A 45 -4.17 10.70 19.52
CA THR A 45 -4.19 12.03 18.93
C THR A 45 -4.06 13.08 20.03
N GLU A 46 -3.64 14.28 19.68
CA GLU A 46 -3.55 15.42 20.60
C GLU A 46 -4.45 16.56 20.11
N SER A 47 -5.08 17.25 21.07
CA SER A 47 -5.85 18.46 20.82
C SER A 47 -5.80 19.34 22.07
N ASP A 48 -5.51 20.64 21.90
CA ASP A 48 -5.68 21.66 22.94
C ASP A 48 -5.05 21.32 24.31
N GLY A 49 -3.86 20.72 24.30
CA GLY A 49 -3.13 20.32 25.51
C GLY A 49 -3.58 19.00 26.13
N ALA A 50 -4.56 18.32 25.53
CA ALA A 50 -4.97 16.97 25.91
C ALA A 50 -4.44 15.91 24.92
N PHE A 51 -4.15 14.72 25.43
CA PHE A 51 -3.79 13.56 24.62
C PHE A 51 -4.87 12.48 24.77
N LEU A 52 -5.51 12.12 23.67
CA LEU A 52 -6.43 10.98 23.61
C LEU A 52 -5.62 9.75 23.22
N PHE A 53 -5.45 8.82 24.16
CA PHE A 53 -4.93 7.49 23.90
C PHE A 53 -6.07 6.47 23.84
N GLN A 54 -6.06 5.63 22.82
CA GLN A 54 -7.05 4.58 22.65
C GLN A 54 -6.39 3.28 22.20
N GLY A 55 -7.06 2.17 22.44
CA GLY A 55 -6.62 0.87 21.94
C GLY A 55 -7.76 -0.13 21.91
N THR A 56 -7.53 -1.22 21.19
CA THR A 56 -8.43 -2.36 21.11
C THR A 56 -7.80 -3.55 21.81
N ILE A 57 -8.61 -4.45 22.37
CA ILE A 57 -8.15 -5.79 22.81
C ILE A 57 -8.98 -6.80 22.04
N LEU A 58 -8.34 -7.70 21.32
CA LEU A 58 -9.01 -8.78 20.61
C LEU A 58 -9.49 -9.80 21.64
N THR A 59 -10.81 -9.85 21.88
CA THR A 59 -11.42 -10.72 22.90
C THR A 59 -11.78 -12.09 22.33
N ASP A 60 -12.60 -12.10 21.29
CA ASP A 60 -13.03 -13.25 20.50
C ASP A 60 -13.46 -12.72 19.12
N PHE A 61 -12.81 -13.19 18.06
CA PHE A 61 -13.13 -12.73 16.70
C PHE A 61 -13.04 -13.88 15.71
N ASP A 62 -13.84 -13.76 14.65
CA ASP A 62 -13.81 -14.66 13.51
C ASP A 62 -12.85 -14.13 12.45
N VAL A 63 -11.82 -14.93 12.14
CA VAL A 63 -10.75 -14.57 11.20
C VAL A 63 -11.32 -14.30 9.81
N ASP A 64 -12.28 -15.11 9.39
CA ASP A 64 -12.90 -15.01 8.08
C ASP A 64 -13.69 -13.70 7.92
N THR A 65 -14.54 -13.36 8.89
CA THR A 65 -15.28 -12.09 8.95
C THR A 65 -14.34 -10.89 8.97
N MET A 66 -13.23 -10.98 9.72
CA MET A 66 -12.20 -9.94 9.75
C MET A 66 -11.58 -9.72 8.36
N LEU A 67 -11.17 -10.79 7.68
CA LEU A 67 -10.58 -10.73 6.35
C LEU A 67 -11.54 -10.10 5.33
N ARG A 68 -12.82 -10.51 5.33
CA ARG A 68 -13.85 -9.94 4.45
C ARG A 68 -14.07 -8.45 4.71
N SER A 69 -14.08 -8.04 5.98
CA SER A 69 -14.30 -6.65 6.39
C SER A 69 -13.14 -5.74 6.02
N LEU A 70 -11.91 -6.26 6.01
CA LEU A 70 -10.72 -5.55 5.54
C LEU A 70 -10.63 -5.49 4.00
N LYS A 71 -11.66 -5.98 3.28
CA LYS A 71 -11.71 -6.04 1.81
C LYS A 71 -10.48 -6.70 1.20
N ILE A 72 -9.96 -7.71 1.90
CA ILE A 72 -8.93 -8.58 1.35
C ILE A 72 -9.64 -9.45 0.29
N PRO A 73 -9.12 -9.55 -0.95
CA PRO A 73 -9.80 -10.22 -2.06
C PRO A 73 -10.33 -11.61 -1.69
N VAL A 74 -11.50 -12.01 -2.20
CA VAL A 74 -12.24 -13.18 -1.70
C VAL A 74 -11.54 -14.51 -2.02
N GLU A 75 -10.76 -14.60 -3.11
CA GLU A 75 -10.07 -15.85 -3.45
C GLU A 75 -8.85 -16.14 -2.53
N LYS A 76 -8.60 -15.24 -1.56
CA LYS A 76 -7.71 -15.39 -0.40
C LYS A 76 -8.28 -16.14 0.81
N LEU A 77 -9.58 -16.43 0.84
CA LEU A 77 -10.21 -17.11 1.99
C LEU A 77 -9.94 -18.63 2.03
N LYS A 78 -8.72 -19.06 1.66
CA LYS A 78 -8.28 -20.47 1.76
C LYS A 78 -7.71 -20.73 3.16
N SER A 79 -7.75 -22.00 3.62
CA SER A 79 -7.29 -22.41 4.96
C SER A 79 -5.88 -21.93 5.32
N LYS A 80 -4.95 -21.94 4.35
CA LYS A 80 -3.56 -21.45 4.53
C LYS A 80 -3.48 -19.99 5.00
N GLU A 81 -4.43 -19.15 4.63
CA GLU A 81 -4.42 -17.74 5.03
C GLU A 81 -5.00 -17.53 6.42
N ILE A 82 -6.02 -18.31 6.79
CA ILE A 82 -6.52 -18.33 8.17
C ILE A 82 -5.37 -18.69 9.12
N ASP A 83 -4.53 -19.66 8.73
CA ASP A 83 -3.35 -20.05 9.49
C ASP A 83 -2.31 -18.93 9.53
N SER A 84 -1.98 -18.29 8.40
CA SER A 84 -1.09 -17.11 8.33
C SER A 84 -1.58 -15.91 9.15
N VAL A 85 -2.89 -15.70 9.27
CA VAL A 85 -3.45 -14.68 10.16
C VAL A 85 -3.27 -15.09 11.62
N LYS A 86 -3.56 -16.34 11.97
CA LYS A 86 -3.36 -16.87 13.32
C LYS A 86 -1.88 -16.91 13.76
N GLU A 87 -0.95 -16.87 12.82
CA GLU A 87 0.50 -16.67 13.06
C GLU A 87 0.86 -15.22 13.38
N ARG A 88 -0.01 -14.24 13.07
CA ARG A 88 0.27 -12.80 13.22
C ARG A 88 -0.56 -12.13 14.30
N VAL A 89 -1.79 -12.61 14.57
CA VAL A 89 -2.70 -12.06 15.56
C VAL A 89 -3.20 -13.15 16.51
N THR A 90 -3.61 -12.75 17.71
CA THR A 90 -4.26 -13.62 18.70
C THR A 90 -5.37 -12.88 19.46
N CYS A 91 -6.16 -13.59 20.26
CA CYS A 91 -7.21 -13.02 21.11
C CYS A 91 -7.25 -13.69 22.49
N LEU A 92 -7.97 -13.06 23.43
CA LEU A 92 -8.10 -13.57 24.80
C LEU A 92 -8.62 -15.01 24.83
N LYS A 93 -9.62 -15.35 24.01
CA LYS A 93 -10.19 -16.69 23.95
C LYS A 93 -9.19 -17.76 23.56
N TRP A 94 -8.28 -17.46 22.62
CA TRP A 94 -7.29 -18.43 22.17
C TRP A 94 -6.17 -18.63 23.20
N GLU A 95 -5.77 -17.56 23.89
CA GLU A 95 -4.71 -17.63 24.91
C GLU A 95 -5.21 -18.21 26.24
N LEU A 96 -6.47 -17.98 26.61
CA LEU A 96 -7.05 -18.41 27.89
C LEU A 96 -7.95 -19.65 27.79
N GLY A 97 -8.38 -20.02 26.58
CA GLY A 97 -9.40 -21.05 26.36
C GLY A 97 -10.85 -20.59 26.63
N TYR A 98 -11.04 -19.35 27.07
CA TYR A 98 -12.35 -18.73 27.30
C TYR A 98 -12.29 -17.22 27.08
N THR A 99 -13.44 -16.58 26.87
CA THR A 99 -13.52 -15.11 26.77
C THR A 99 -13.84 -14.53 28.15
N PRO A 100 -12.94 -13.74 28.78
CA PRO A 100 -13.23 -13.11 30.06
C PRO A 100 -14.45 -12.18 29.99
N PRO A 101 -15.27 -12.09 31.06
CA PRO A 101 -16.35 -11.12 31.14
C PRO A 101 -15.82 -9.69 30.95
N LEU A 102 -16.58 -8.86 30.24
CA LEU A 102 -16.16 -7.49 29.91
C LEU A 102 -15.84 -6.65 31.16
N ASP A 103 -16.58 -6.85 32.25
CA ASP A 103 -16.35 -6.12 33.49
C ASP A 103 -15.03 -6.51 34.17
N ASP A 104 -14.62 -7.77 34.07
CA ASP A 104 -13.34 -8.22 34.61
C ASP A 104 -12.18 -7.71 33.76
N LEU A 105 -12.35 -7.65 32.44
CA LEU A 105 -11.39 -6.98 31.55
C LEU A 105 -11.26 -5.49 31.89
N LYS A 106 -12.37 -4.78 32.08
CA LYS A 106 -12.36 -3.35 32.49
C LYS A 106 -11.65 -3.15 33.84
N LYS A 107 -11.92 -4.01 34.83
CA LYS A 107 -11.24 -3.96 36.15
C LYS A 107 -9.74 -4.22 36.01
N ALA A 108 -9.34 -5.20 35.21
CA ALA A 108 -7.94 -5.51 34.97
C ALA A 108 -7.21 -4.33 34.31
N ILE A 109 -7.81 -3.73 33.27
CA ILE A 109 -7.27 -2.54 32.59
C ILE A 109 -7.15 -1.37 33.57
N LYS A 110 -8.21 -1.07 34.33
CA LYS A 110 -8.19 -0.02 35.36
C LYS A 110 -7.02 -0.23 36.33
N THR A 111 -6.89 -1.45 36.86
CA THR A 111 -5.82 -1.81 37.80
C THR A 111 -4.43 -1.69 37.15
N GLY A 112 -4.31 -2.07 35.88
CA GLY A 112 -3.09 -1.92 35.09
C GLY A 112 -2.66 -0.46 34.97
N PHE A 113 -3.59 0.45 34.66
CA PHE A 113 -3.33 1.90 34.59
C PHE A 113 -3.02 2.51 35.95
N GLU A 114 -3.76 2.16 37.00
CA GLU A 114 -3.48 2.65 38.36
C GLU A 114 -2.07 2.25 38.82
N LYS A 115 -1.69 0.98 38.62
CA LYS A 115 -0.35 0.49 38.96
C LYS A 115 0.74 1.07 38.07
N GLY A 116 0.55 1.04 36.75
CA GLY A 116 1.57 1.42 35.78
C GLY A 116 1.90 2.91 35.80
N LEU A 117 0.92 3.76 36.12
CA LEU A 117 1.11 5.21 36.21
C LEU A 117 1.26 5.72 37.65
N GLY A 118 1.05 4.86 38.66
CA GLY A 118 1.09 5.27 40.07
C GLY A 118 -0.04 6.24 40.44
N ILE A 119 -1.22 6.06 39.85
CA ILE A 119 -2.38 6.93 40.02
C ILE A 119 -3.58 6.17 40.58
N ARG A 120 -4.60 6.91 41.01
CA ARG A 120 -5.93 6.37 41.31
C ARG A 120 -6.93 6.88 40.30
N LEU A 121 -7.68 5.99 39.67
CA LEU A 121 -8.68 6.35 38.67
C LEU A 121 -10.05 6.53 39.32
N GLU A 122 -10.64 7.70 39.09
CA GLU A 122 -11.98 8.04 39.54
C GLU A 122 -12.99 7.91 38.40
N SER A 123 -14.19 7.40 38.72
CA SER A 123 -15.26 7.26 37.74
C SER A 123 -15.94 8.59 37.51
N GLY A 124 -15.63 9.27 36.41
CA GLY A 124 -16.22 10.58 36.08
C GLY A 124 -17.56 10.52 35.35
N GLY A 125 -17.81 9.47 34.55
CA GLY A 125 -18.96 9.43 33.62
C GLY A 125 -18.94 10.59 32.60
N LEU A 126 -20.01 10.73 31.82
CA LEU A 126 -20.19 11.91 30.96
C LEU A 126 -20.93 13.00 31.74
N THR A 127 -20.39 14.21 31.72
CA THR A 127 -21.07 15.43 32.15
C THR A 127 -22.29 15.72 31.26
N ARG A 128 -23.17 16.63 31.71
CA ARG A 128 -24.34 17.04 30.91
C ARG A 128 -23.93 17.66 29.57
N SER A 129 -22.87 18.46 29.55
CA SER A 129 -22.31 19.07 28.33
C SER A 129 -21.73 18.01 27.38
N GLU A 130 -20.94 17.06 27.88
CA GLU A 130 -20.38 15.98 27.06
C GLU A 130 -21.46 15.06 26.51
N LYS A 131 -22.50 14.74 27.30
CA LYS A 131 -23.62 13.92 26.84
C LYS A 131 -24.43 14.62 25.75
N ARG A 132 -24.64 15.95 25.86
CA ARG A 132 -25.27 16.76 24.81
C ARG A 132 -24.42 16.73 23.53
N LEU A 133 -23.11 16.98 23.66
CA LEU A 133 -22.19 16.98 22.51
C LEU A 133 -22.11 15.59 21.85
N PHE A 134 -22.07 14.53 22.64
CA PHE A 134 -22.11 13.15 22.13
C PHE A 134 -23.36 12.92 21.28
N ASN A 135 -24.54 13.25 21.81
CA ASN A 135 -25.81 13.09 21.07
C ASN A 135 -25.87 13.95 19.80
N GLU A 136 -25.35 15.18 19.86
CA GLU A 136 -25.30 16.08 18.70
C GLU A 136 -24.36 15.56 17.60
N LYS A 137 -23.22 14.99 17.97
CA LYS A 137 -22.18 14.56 17.02
C LYS A 137 -22.32 13.12 16.54
N LEU A 138 -23.08 12.28 17.25
CA LEU A 138 -23.19 10.85 16.94
C LEU A 138 -23.70 10.61 15.52
N GLU A 139 -24.75 11.31 15.09
CA GLU A 139 -25.31 11.18 13.74
C GLU A 139 -24.29 11.57 12.67
N TYR A 140 -23.53 12.64 12.90
CA TYR A 140 -22.46 13.06 11.99
C TYR A 140 -21.38 11.99 11.85
N TYR A 141 -20.89 11.42 12.96
CA TYR A 141 -19.87 10.36 12.92
C TYR A 141 -20.37 9.03 12.34
N GLN A 142 -21.69 8.82 12.29
CA GLN A 142 -22.32 7.68 11.63
C GLN A 142 -22.69 7.96 10.16
N SER A 143 -22.59 9.21 9.72
CA SER A 143 -22.98 9.61 8.37
C SER A 143 -21.97 9.14 7.31
N GLN A 144 -22.47 8.92 6.09
CA GLN A 144 -21.61 8.63 4.94
C GLN A 144 -20.63 9.77 4.64
N GLU A 145 -21.02 11.01 4.94
CA GLU A 145 -20.16 12.18 4.78
C GLU A 145 -18.88 12.05 5.62
N TRP A 146 -19.00 11.61 6.88
CA TRP A 146 -17.84 11.38 7.73
C TRP A 146 -17.07 10.12 7.31
N ILE A 147 -17.77 9.01 7.08
CA ILE A 147 -17.15 7.71 6.76
C ILE A 147 -16.38 7.78 5.42
N GLU A 148 -16.88 8.53 4.44
CA GLU A 148 -16.26 8.71 3.13
C GLU A 148 -15.52 10.02 2.97
N HIS A 149 -15.35 10.81 4.04
CA HIS A 149 -14.73 12.13 3.99
C HIS A 149 -13.37 12.14 3.26
N VAL A 150 -12.61 11.05 3.44
CA VAL A 150 -11.25 10.89 2.89
C VAL A 150 -11.26 10.39 1.43
N LYS A 151 -12.40 10.02 0.86
CA LYS A 151 -12.50 9.67 -0.57
C LYS A 151 -12.55 10.95 -1.39
N PRO A 152 -11.49 11.29 -2.14
CA PRO A 152 -11.48 12.53 -2.88
C PRO A 152 -12.43 12.43 -4.06
N ARG A 153 -13.20 13.49 -4.32
CA ARG A 153 -14.12 13.59 -5.48
C ARG A 153 -13.35 14.15 -6.67
N TYR A 154 -12.95 13.30 -7.59
CA TYR A 154 -12.21 13.70 -8.79
C TYR A 154 -12.68 12.97 -10.05
N ILE A 155 -12.39 13.55 -11.21
CA ILE A 155 -12.52 12.89 -12.51
C ILE A 155 -11.28 12.02 -12.70
N ARG A 156 -11.46 10.71 -12.93
CA ARG A 156 -10.36 9.72 -12.98
C ARG A 156 -9.19 10.12 -13.90
N GLN A 157 -9.48 10.87 -14.96
CA GLN A 157 -8.52 11.30 -15.97
C GLN A 157 -7.53 12.38 -15.52
N GLU A 158 -7.79 13.12 -14.44
CA GLU A 158 -6.89 14.17 -13.94
C GLU A 158 -6.05 13.73 -12.73
N VAL A 159 -6.02 12.43 -12.42
CA VAL A 159 -5.50 11.94 -11.14
C VAL A 159 -4.34 10.99 -11.28
N VAL A 160 -3.33 11.25 -10.45
CA VAL A 160 -2.17 10.39 -10.28
C VAL A 160 -2.04 9.92 -8.85
N GLN A 161 -1.80 8.63 -8.68
CA GLN A 161 -1.64 7.99 -7.38
C GLN A 161 -0.31 7.25 -7.28
N ALA A 162 0.32 7.41 -6.13
CA ALA A 162 1.49 6.65 -5.76
C ALA A 162 1.49 6.39 -4.25
N ALA A 163 2.01 5.23 -3.86
CA ALA A 163 2.11 4.84 -2.46
C ALA A 163 3.47 4.20 -2.20
N TYR A 164 4.02 4.48 -1.02
CA TYR A 164 5.28 3.92 -0.57
C TYR A 164 5.09 3.39 0.85
N LYS A 165 5.51 2.15 1.08
CA LYS A 165 5.49 1.51 2.38
C LYS A 165 6.89 1.48 2.97
N SER A 166 7.10 2.23 4.04
CA SER A 166 8.29 2.15 4.90
C SER A 166 8.06 1.15 6.04
N GLU A 167 9.10 0.90 6.85
CA GLU A 167 8.95 0.10 8.08
C GLU A 167 8.00 0.77 9.10
N ALA A 168 7.90 2.10 9.08
CA ALA A 168 7.14 2.87 10.07
C ALA A 168 5.70 3.21 9.63
N GLY A 169 5.35 2.94 8.36
CA GLY A 169 4.03 3.18 7.78
C GLY A 169 4.06 3.35 6.26
N MET A 170 2.87 3.31 5.65
CA MET A 170 2.59 3.63 4.25
C MET A 170 2.17 5.09 4.11
N VAL A 171 2.75 5.79 3.14
CA VAL A 171 2.27 7.09 2.65
C VAL A 171 1.75 6.94 1.23
N ARG A 172 0.60 7.55 0.95
CA ARG A 172 -0.04 7.60 -0.36
C ARG A 172 -0.32 9.04 -0.74
N PHE A 173 0.12 9.43 -1.92
CA PHE A 173 -0.24 10.69 -2.57
C PHE A 173 -1.32 10.42 -3.60
N THR A 174 -2.39 11.22 -3.56
CA THR A 174 -3.35 11.36 -4.66
C THR A 174 -3.29 12.80 -5.13
N LEU A 175 -2.75 13.02 -6.33
CA LEU A 175 -2.62 14.33 -6.96
C LEU A 175 -3.72 14.50 -8.00
N VAL A 176 -4.46 15.59 -7.91
CA VAL A 176 -5.28 16.09 -9.02
C VAL A 176 -4.47 17.17 -9.72
N VAL A 177 -4.19 17.00 -11.01
CA VAL A 177 -3.30 17.90 -11.75
C VAL A 177 -4.02 18.64 -12.86
N ASN A 178 -3.61 19.88 -13.10
CA ASN A 178 -3.95 20.61 -14.32
C ASN A 178 -2.72 20.58 -15.23
N LEU A 179 -2.73 19.69 -16.23
CA LEU A 179 -1.62 19.52 -17.17
C LEU A 179 -1.41 20.77 -18.04
N ALA A 180 -2.48 21.42 -18.50
CA ALA A 180 -2.41 22.62 -19.33
C ALA A 180 -1.70 23.78 -18.61
N GLN A 181 -1.92 23.93 -17.31
CA GLN A 181 -1.26 24.95 -16.49
C GLN A 181 0.01 24.45 -15.78
N LYS A 182 0.36 23.17 -15.96
CA LYS A 182 1.43 22.45 -15.24
C LYS A 182 1.41 22.71 -13.73
N LYS A 183 0.25 22.53 -13.09
CA LYS A 183 0.03 22.79 -11.65
C LYS A 183 -0.69 21.67 -10.93
N ILE A 184 -0.45 21.56 -9.61
CA ILE A 184 -1.26 20.75 -8.70
C ILE A 184 -2.59 21.49 -8.46
N LYS A 185 -3.71 20.90 -8.88
CA LYS A 185 -5.06 21.42 -8.62
C LYS A 185 -5.49 21.05 -7.21
N ASP A 186 -5.29 19.79 -6.82
CA ASP A 186 -5.57 19.28 -5.49
C ASP A 186 -4.61 18.16 -5.11
N ILE A 187 -4.51 17.88 -3.81
CA ILE A 187 -3.60 16.87 -3.26
C ILE A 187 -4.17 16.31 -1.97
N TYR A 188 -4.10 14.99 -1.85
CA TYR A 188 -4.48 14.24 -0.65
C TYR A 188 -3.34 13.35 -0.23
N ILE A 189 -2.91 13.48 1.01
CA ILE A 189 -1.84 12.71 1.61
C ILE A 189 -2.47 11.79 2.66
N THR A 190 -2.50 10.50 2.35
CA THR A 190 -3.14 9.48 3.18
C THR A 190 -2.15 8.40 3.57
N GLY A 191 -2.49 7.57 4.55
CA GLY A 191 -1.61 6.50 5.02
C GLY A 191 -2.06 5.92 6.34
N ASP A 192 -1.28 4.98 6.86
CA ASP A 192 -1.51 4.32 8.16
C ASP A 192 -0.59 4.87 9.27
N PHE A 193 -0.13 6.11 9.12
CA PHE A 193 0.76 6.78 10.07
C PHE A 193 0.02 7.79 10.96
N LEU A 194 0.59 8.04 12.15
CA LEU A 194 0.12 9.08 13.06
C LEU A 194 0.92 10.36 12.87
N SER A 195 0.24 11.46 12.52
CA SER A 195 0.85 12.77 12.32
C SER A 195 0.45 13.76 13.41
N PHE A 196 1.40 14.61 13.79
CA PHE A 196 1.23 15.60 14.86
C PHE A 196 1.83 16.95 14.43
N PRO A 197 1.16 18.07 14.72
CA PRO A 197 -0.23 18.17 15.20
C PRO A 197 -1.25 17.65 14.17
N THR A 198 -2.47 17.35 14.61
CA THR A 198 -3.55 16.77 13.76
C THR A 198 -3.80 17.57 12.47
N ARG A 199 -3.59 18.89 12.51
CA ARG A 199 -3.76 19.80 11.37
C ARG A 199 -2.60 19.81 10.36
N ALA A 200 -1.45 19.26 10.72
CA ALA A 200 -0.21 19.45 9.96
C ALA A 200 -0.28 18.90 8.53
N LEU A 201 -0.95 17.76 8.33
CA LEU A 201 -1.17 17.21 6.99
C LEU A 201 -2.06 18.13 6.14
N PHE A 202 -3.16 18.65 6.70
CA PHE A 202 -4.03 19.57 5.98
C PHE A 202 -3.32 20.87 5.61
N ASP A 203 -2.49 21.40 6.52
CA ASP A 203 -1.67 22.59 6.27
C ASP A 203 -0.62 22.31 5.17
N MET A 204 -0.06 21.09 5.12
CA MET A 204 0.86 20.65 4.06
C MET A 204 0.14 20.52 2.71
N GLU A 205 -1.01 19.86 2.66
CA GLU A 205 -1.85 19.75 1.46
C GLU A 205 -2.23 21.12 0.92
N ALA A 206 -2.71 22.02 1.79
CA ALA A 206 -3.06 23.38 1.42
C ALA A 206 -1.85 24.16 0.85
N SER A 207 -0.66 23.96 1.40
CA SER A 207 0.58 24.58 0.91
C SER A 207 1.03 24.06 -0.45
N LEU A 208 0.57 22.88 -0.86
CA LEU A 208 0.91 22.22 -2.12
C LEU A 208 -0.13 22.48 -3.22
N ARG A 209 -1.37 22.86 -2.87
CA ARG A 209 -2.40 23.27 -3.84
C ARG A 209 -1.95 24.51 -4.63
N GLY A 210 -2.14 24.48 -5.93
CA GLY A 210 -1.77 25.55 -6.87
C GLY A 210 -0.27 25.66 -7.18
N VAL A 211 0.57 24.83 -6.55
CA VAL A 211 2.02 24.82 -6.82
C VAL A 211 2.28 24.27 -8.22
N ALA A 212 3.23 24.87 -8.92
CA ALA A 212 3.70 24.37 -10.22
C ALA A 212 4.24 22.94 -10.07
N LEU A 213 4.11 22.11 -11.12
CA LEU A 213 4.67 20.76 -11.19
C LEU A 213 6.21 20.79 -11.34
N ASP A 214 6.87 21.47 -10.42
CA ASP A 214 8.31 21.58 -10.30
C ASP A 214 8.78 20.74 -9.10
N ARG A 215 9.60 19.73 -9.38
CA ARG A 215 10.09 18.77 -8.39
C ARG A 215 10.80 19.48 -7.24
N GLY A 216 11.67 20.45 -7.54
CA GLY A 216 12.46 21.16 -6.54
C GLY A 216 11.59 21.95 -5.56
N ARG A 217 10.62 22.70 -6.08
CA ARG A 217 9.69 23.50 -5.28
C ARG A 217 8.81 22.62 -4.40
N ILE A 218 8.20 21.57 -4.95
CA ILE A 218 7.34 20.66 -4.17
C ILE A 218 8.16 19.98 -3.06
N HIS A 219 9.38 19.52 -3.37
CA HIS A 219 10.28 18.93 -2.38
C HIS A 219 10.61 19.91 -1.25
N SER A 220 10.93 21.16 -1.59
CA SER A 220 11.28 22.19 -0.61
C SER A 220 10.13 22.45 0.37
N ILE A 221 8.87 22.43 -0.11
CA ILE A 221 7.69 22.62 0.74
C ILE A 221 7.59 21.47 1.74
N ILE A 222 7.65 20.22 1.29
CA ILE A 222 7.55 19.05 2.17
C ILE A 222 8.70 19.03 3.18
N LYS A 223 9.95 19.19 2.72
CA LYS A 223 11.14 19.19 3.61
C LYS A 223 11.00 20.22 4.72
N ARG A 224 10.60 21.44 4.38
CA ARG A 224 10.41 22.53 5.34
C ARG A 224 9.40 22.19 6.45
N PHE A 225 8.33 21.45 6.16
CA PHE A 225 7.38 21.02 7.20
C PHE A 225 8.05 20.12 8.27
N PHE A 226 8.95 19.23 7.84
CA PHE A 226 9.70 18.38 8.76
C PHE A 226 10.83 19.14 9.45
N ASP A 227 11.63 19.90 8.69
CA ASP A 227 12.82 20.59 9.19
C ASP A 227 12.47 21.70 10.19
N GLU A 228 11.35 22.40 10.01
CA GLU A 228 10.85 23.41 10.94
C GLU A 228 9.98 22.81 12.07
N GLY A 229 9.84 21.49 12.15
CA GLY A 229 9.04 20.82 13.18
C GLY A 229 7.54 21.09 13.10
N ARG A 230 7.03 21.53 11.94
CA ARG A 230 5.58 21.76 11.72
C ARG A 230 4.80 20.47 11.63
N ILE A 231 5.46 19.36 11.29
CA ILE A 231 4.90 18.01 11.33
C ILE A 231 5.91 17.07 11.98
N ASN A 232 5.42 16.20 12.86
CA ASN A 232 6.15 15.10 13.44
C ASN A 232 5.37 13.81 13.23
N ILE A 233 6.04 12.81 12.65
CA ILE A 233 5.49 11.48 12.41
C ILE A 233 6.49 10.49 13.00
N PRO A 234 6.17 9.86 14.15
CA PRO A 234 7.13 8.95 14.78
C PRO A 234 7.61 7.84 13.82
N GLY A 235 8.92 7.75 13.64
CA GLY A 235 9.55 6.75 12.76
C GLY A 235 9.58 7.11 11.27
N MET A 236 9.07 8.27 10.84
CA MET A 236 9.06 8.69 9.43
C MET A 236 9.65 10.10 9.27
N GLY A 237 10.41 10.30 8.21
CA GLY A 237 10.99 11.59 7.83
C GLY A 237 10.44 12.09 6.49
N HIS A 238 10.93 13.26 6.06
CA HIS A 238 10.58 13.82 4.76
C HIS A 238 10.91 12.86 3.60
N SER A 239 11.98 12.07 3.73
CA SER A 239 12.38 11.07 2.72
C SER A 239 11.29 10.06 2.39
N ASP A 240 10.49 9.66 3.38
CA ASP A 240 9.39 8.70 3.21
C ASP A 240 8.22 9.29 2.42
N PHE A 241 8.08 10.62 2.45
CA PHE A 241 7.07 11.37 1.69
C PHE A 241 7.55 11.69 0.28
N LEU A 242 8.85 11.96 0.10
CA LEU A 242 9.41 12.28 -1.21
C LEU A 242 9.42 11.09 -2.16
N LYS A 243 9.55 9.86 -1.65
CA LYS A 243 9.52 8.63 -2.47
C LYS A 243 8.20 8.47 -3.25
N PRO A 244 7.02 8.38 -2.62
CA PRO A 244 5.76 8.26 -3.34
C PRO A 244 5.44 9.53 -4.13
N LEU A 245 5.85 10.71 -3.66
CA LEU A 245 5.72 11.94 -4.44
C LEU A 245 6.50 11.86 -5.77
N ASN A 246 7.76 11.40 -5.73
CA ASN A 246 8.57 11.27 -6.94
C ASN A 246 7.95 10.29 -7.93
N GLN A 247 7.45 9.16 -7.45
CA GLN A 247 6.70 8.20 -8.27
C GLN A 247 5.48 8.86 -8.91
N ALA A 248 4.73 9.68 -8.18
CA ALA A 248 3.60 10.40 -8.74
C ALA A 248 4.03 11.44 -9.79
N LEU A 249 5.11 12.19 -9.54
CA LEU A 249 5.66 13.15 -10.51
C LEU A 249 6.21 12.48 -11.77
N GLU A 250 6.82 11.30 -11.64
CA GLU A 250 7.27 10.47 -12.76
C GLU A 250 6.11 10.01 -13.62
N LYS A 251 5.02 9.53 -13.00
CA LYS A 251 3.79 9.20 -13.71
C LYS A 251 3.20 10.40 -14.46
N ILE A 252 3.25 11.60 -13.86
CA ILE A 252 2.82 12.82 -14.56
C ILE A 252 3.73 13.11 -15.75
N ALA A 253 5.04 12.94 -15.62
CA ALA A 253 5.99 13.13 -16.73
C ALA A 253 5.73 12.18 -17.90
N ILE A 254 5.27 10.94 -17.64
CA ILE A 254 4.88 10.00 -18.71
C ILE A 254 3.76 10.58 -19.60
N SER A 255 2.84 11.36 -19.03
CA SER A 255 1.76 11.96 -19.81
C SER A 255 2.21 13.03 -20.80
N GLU A 256 3.42 13.57 -20.65
CA GLU A 256 4.01 14.50 -21.63
C GLU A 256 4.29 13.81 -22.98
N TYR A 257 4.31 12.47 -23.00
CA TYR A 257 4.50 11.64 -24.20
C TYR A 257 3.17 11.14 -24.81
N GLY A 258 2.06 11.83 -24.54
CA GLY A 258 0.74 11.51 -25.12
C GLY A 258 0.01 10.33 -24.47
N VAL A 259 0.57 9.75 -23.41
CA VAL A 259 -0.08 8.68 -22.65
C VAL A 259 -1.12 9.29 -21.68
N PRO A 260 -2.40 8.86 -21.71
CA PRO A 260 -3.39 9.30 -20.74
C PRO A 260 -2.95 9.08 -19.28
N LEU A 261 -3.26 10.01 -18.38
CA LEU A 261 -2.86 9.91 -16.95
C LEU A 261 -3.39 8.64 -16.27
N GLU A 262 -4.57 8.17 -16.67
CA GLU A 262 -5.13 6.92 -16.15
C GLU A 262 -4.23 5.72 -16.45
N TYR A 263 -3.61 5.69 -17.62
CA TYR A 263 -2.62 4.69 -18.02
C TYR A 263 -1.26 4.93 -17.35
N CYS A 264 -0.86 6.19 -17.15
CA CYS A 264 0.36 6.50 -16.41
C CYS A 264 0.37 5.89 -15.00
N ASN A 265 -0.80 5.76 -14.35
CA ASN A 265 -0.89 5.09 -13.04
C ASN A 265 -0.53 3.60 -13.07
N LEU A 266 -0.64 2.97 -14.24
CA LEU A 266 -0.39 1.56 -14.52
C LEU A 266 1.00 1.31 -15.10
N ILE A 267 1.85 2.35 -15.18
CA ILE A 267 3.21 2.23 -15.71
C ILE A 267 4.22 2.33 -14.57
N SER A 268 5.17 1.42 -14.57
CA SER A 268 6.36 1.44 -13.71
C SER A 268 7.61 1.39 -14.57
N VAL A 269 8.71 1.99 -14.11
CA VAL A 269 9.98 2.05 -14.85
C VAL A 269 11.11 1.53 -13.98
N THR A 270 12.09 0.86 -14.59
CA THR A 270 13.29 0.37 -13.91
C THR A 270 14.56 0.71 -14.70
N ASN A 271 15.66 0.97 -13.99
CA ASN A 271 16.99 1.29 -14.54
C ASN A 271 16.99 2.46 -15.55
N GLY A 272 16.18 3.48 -15.30
CA GLY A 272 16.09 4.72 -16.07
C GLY A 272 14.75 5.43 -15.91
N SER A 273 14.61 6.60 -16.52
CA SER A 273 13.33 7.28 -16.71
C SER A 273 12.54 6.71 -17.89
N PHE A 274 11.24 6.99 -17.96
CA PHE A 274 10.39 6.54 -19.09
C PHE A 274 10.97 6.99 -20.44
N GLU A 275 11.41 8.25 -20.52
CA GLU A 275 12.06 8.82 -21.70
C GLU A 275 13.38 8.11 -22.04
N GLU A 276 14.24 7.87 -21.06
CA GLU A 276 15.53 7.20 -21.26
C GLU A 276 15.33 5.77 -21.79
N VAL A 277 14.33 5.06 -21.28
CA VAL A 277 13.99 3.70 -21.73
C VAL A 277 13.44 3.73 -23.16
N LEU A 278 12.53 4.65 -23.49
CA LEU A 278 11.99 4.78 -24.85
C LEU A 278 13.08 5.18 -25.85
N LYS A 279 13.99 6.10 -25.50
CA LYS A 279 15.13 6.50 -26.35
C LYS A 279 16.06 5.33 -26.68
N LYS A 280 16.15 4.35 -25.78
CA LYS A 280 16.91 3.10 -26.00
C LYS A 280 16.21 2.13 -26.95
N LYS A 281 14.99 2.43 -27.42
CA LYS A 281 14.19 1.61 -28.34
C LYS A 281 14.02 0.17 -27.83
N PRO A 282 13.10 -0.05 -26.88
CA PRO A 282 12.87 -1.37 -26.32
C PRO A 282 12.71 -2.44 -27.40
N SER A 283 13.51 -3.51 -27.34
CA SER A 283 13.57 -4.53 -28.40
C SER A 283 13.03 -5.90 -27.96
N VAL A 284 12.57 -6.01 -26.71
CA VAL A 284 12.06 -7.24 -26.10
C VAL A 284 10.75 -6.96 -25.40
N LEU A 285 9.74 -7.80 -25.64
CA LEU A 285 8.44 -7.78 -24.94
C LEU A 285 8.32 -9.03 -24.07
N LEU A 286 8.21 -8.83 -22.75
CA LEU A 286 8.04 -9.89 -21.76
C LEU A 286 6.58 -10.00 -21.35
N LEU A 287 5.95 -11.14 -21.64
CA LEU A 287 4.54 -11.39 -21.30
C LEU A 287 4.41 -12.42 -20.18
N PRO A 288 3.48 -12.27 -19.24
CA PRO A 288 3.39 -13.17 -18.09
C PRO A 288 2.57 -14.42 -18.42
N TYR A 289 3.02 -15.59 -17.98
CA TYR A 289 2.27 -16.84 -18.19
C TYR A 289 0.88 -16.82 -17.55
N CYS A 290 0.69 -16.06 -16.46
CA CYS A 290 -0.57 -15.99 -15.73
C CYS A 290 -1.71 -15.35 -16.54
N SER A 291 -1.39 -14.64 -17.63
CA SER A 291 -2.39 -14.10 -18.56
C SER A 291 -2.77 -15.04 -19.71
N LYS A 292 -2.21 -16.26 -19.74
CA LYS A 292 -2.74 -17.34 -20.59
C LYS A 292 -3.99 -17.94 -19.92
N LEU A 293 -4.80 -18.69 -20.67
CA LEU A 293 -5.87 -19.49 -20.07
C LEU A 293 -5.28 -20.54 -19.12
N THR A 294 -6.02 -20.91 -18.07
CA THR A 294 -5.64 -22.02 -17.17
C THR A 294 -5.62 -23.36 -17.91
N SER A 295 -6.47 -23.51 -18.93
CA SER A 295 -6.55 -24.65 -19.83
C SER A 295 -5.53 -24.61 -20.99
N CYS A 296 -4.72 -23.56 -21.12
CA CYS A 296 -3.79 -23.43 -22.24
C CYS A 296 -2.63 -24.42 -22.13
N GLU A 297 -2.45 -25.28 -23.14
CA GLU A 297 -1.32 -26.24 -23.21
C GLU A 297 0.06 -25.55 -23.19
N LEU A 298 0.10 -24.30 -23.66
CA LEU A 298 1.31 -23.48 -23.68
C LEU A 298 1.44 -22.58 -22.45
N ARG A 299 0.60 -22.72 -21.41
CA ARG A 299 0.61 -21.86 -20.21
C ARG A 299 2.03 -21.73 -19.66
N TYR A 300 2.69 -22.85 -19.39
CA TYR A 300 4.04 -22.90 -18.82
C TYR A 300 5.14 -23.04 -19.88
N LYS A 301 4.91 -22.50 -21.08
CA LYS A 301 5.91 -22.45 -22.17
C LYS A 301 6.17 -21.01 -22.57
N LYS A 302 7.37 -20.73 -23.08
CA LYS A 302 7.78 -19.38 -23.52
C LYS A 302 7.07 -18.87 -24.77
N GLY A 303 6.45 -19.76 -25.55
CA GLY A 303 5.78 -19.44 -26.81
C GLY A 303 4.30 -19.11 -26.66
N CYS A 304 3.72 -18.55 -27.73
CA CYS A 304 2.28 -18.42 -27.94
C CYS A 304 1.94 -18.80 -29.39
N ARG A 305 0.82 -19.52 -29.59
CA ARG A 305 0.28 -19.88 -30.91
C ARG A 305 -0.60 -18.79 -31.53
N THR A 306 -0.76 -17.66 -30.85
CA THR A 306 -1.65 -16.55 -31.23
C THR A 306 -3.06 -17.00 -31.62
N CYS A 307 -3.67 -17.90 -30.83
CA CYS A 307 -5.01 -18.45 -31.09
C CYS A 307 -6.16 -17.45 -30.84
N GLY A 308 -5.89 -16.31 -30.20
CA GLY A 308 -6.90 -15.30 -29.88
C GLY A 308 -7.75 -15.59 -28.63
N GLU A 309 -7.54 -16.71 -27.94
CA GLU A 309 -8.38 -17.14 -26.81
C GLU A 309 -8.07 -16.42 -25.48
N CYS A 310 -6.95 -15.70 -25.39
CA CYS A 310 -6.56 -14.89 -24.23
C CYS A 310 -5.76 -13.67 -24.67
N SER A 311 -5.59 -12.70 -23.76
CA SER A 311 -4.88 -11.43 -24.02
C SER A 311 -3.42 -11.60 -24.49
N ILE A 312 -2.78 -12.73 -24.19
CA ILE A 312 -1.41 -13.03 -24.66
C ILE A 312 -1.33 -13.14 -26.18
N GLY A 313 -2.36 -13.65 -26.86
CA GLY A 313 -2.36 -13.77 -28.32
C GLY A 313 -2.23 -12.41 -29.02
N PRO A 314 -3.17 -11.47 -28.78
CA PRO A 314 -3.09 -10.11 -29.28
C PRO A 314 -1.80 -9.38 -28.86
N ALA A 315 -1.42 -9.43 -27.57
CA ALA A 315 -0.19 -8.78 -27.10
C ALA A 315 1.07 -9.31 -27.80
N TRP A 316 1.10 -10.61 -28.08
CA TRP A 316 2.19 -11.24 -28.83
C TRP A 316 2.28 -10.72 -30.26
N THR A 317 1.14 -10.60 -30.93
CA THR A 317 1.07 -10.00 -32.27
C THR A 317 1.53 -8.54 -32.26
N MET A 318 1.11 -7.74 -31.29
CA MET A 318 1.52 -6.33 -31.16
C MET A 318 3.02 -6.18 -31.00
N GLY A 319 3.66 -6.99 -30.15
CA GLY A 319 5.11 -6.98 -29.99
C GLY A 319 5.85 -7.35 -31.28
N ARG A 320 5.33 -8.34 -32.04
CA ARG A 320 5.91 -8.73 -33.33
C ARG A 320 5.76 -7.67 -34.42
N MET A 321 4.62 -6.98 -34.46
CA MET A 321 4.39 -5.86 -35.37
C MET A 321 5.35 -4.69 -35.11
N ASN A 322 5.82 -4.53 -33.87
CA ASN A 322 6.82 -3.54 -33.47
C ASN A 322 8.26 -4.10 -33.50
N GLU A 323 8.51 -5.17 -34.26
CA GLU A 323 9.83 -5.80 -34.43
C GLU A 323 10.49 -6.28 -33.12
N MET A 324 9.72 -6.45 -32.06
CA MET A 324 10.24 -6.88 -30.76
C MET A 324 10.36 -8.40 -30.69
N LYS A 325 11.39 -8.87 -29.97
CA LYS A 325 11.45 -10.27 -29.53
C LYS A 325 10.44 -10.46 -28.41
N VAL A 326 9.37 -11.22 -28.67
CA VAL A 326 8.35 -11.53 -27.67
C VAL A 326 8.66 -12.88 -26.98
N THR A 327 8.56 -12.92 -25.66
CA THR A 327 8.66 -14.18 -24.90
C THR A 327 7.74 -14.18 -23.68
N CYS A 328 7.20 -15.34 -23.34
CA CYS A 328 6.46 -15.53 -22.10
C CYS A 328 7.40 -15.92 -20.96
N ILE A 329 7.29 -15.20 -19.84
CA ILE A 329 7.93 -15.51 -18.56
C ILE A 329 7.06 -16.49 -17.80
N VAL A 330 7.63 -17.62 -17.37
CA VAL A 330 6.87 -18.74 -16.76
C VAL A 330 7.07 -18.91 -15.25
N SER A 331 8.04 -18.21 -14.68
CA SER A 331 8.29 -18.13 -13.23
C SER A 331 9.13 -16.90 -12.90
N PHE A 332 9.31 -16.60 -11.61
CA PHE A 332 10.22 -15.54 -11.18
C PHE A 332 11.68 -15.89 -11.50
N GLU A 333 12.10 -17.13 -11.27
CA GLU A 333 13.44 -17.60 -11.62
C GLU A 333 13.69 -17.50 -13.13
N ASP A 334 12.67 -17.80 -13.95
CA ASP A 334 12.75 -17.65 -15.39
C ASP A 334 12.92 -16.18 -15.81
N LEU A 335 12.21 -15.25 -15.16
CA LEU A 335 12.40 -13.81 -15.37
C LEU A 335 13.85 -13.40 -15.12
N MET A 336 14.42 -13.80 -13.98
CA MET A 336 15.78 -13.43 -13.62
C MET A 336 16.81 -14.00 -14.61
N VAL A 337 16.58 -15.23 -15.08
CA VAL A 337 17.41 -15.84 -16.13
C VAL A 337 17.29 -15.08 -17.45
N GLU A 338 16.09 -14.68 -17.87
CA GLU A 338 15.92 -13.90 -19.11
C GLU A 338 16.52 -12.50 -19.00
N LEU A 339 16.34 -11.79 -17.88
CA LEU A 339 16.98 -10.50 -17.65
C LEU A 339 18.51 -10.60 -17.69
N ALA A 340 19.09 -11.65 -17.09
CA ALA A 340 20.52 -11.90 -17.15
C ALA A 340 21.01 -12.16 -18.59
N LYS A 341 20.27 -12.95 -19.38
CA LYS A 341 20.57 -13.16 -20.80
C LYS A 341 20.47 -11.87 -21.61
N MET A 342 19.45 -11.07 -21.35
CA MET A 342 19.25 -9.77 -22.00
C MET A 342 20.42 -8.83 -21.71
N LYS A 343 20.87 -8.76 -20.46
CA LYS A 343 22.06 -8.00 -20.06
C LYS A 343 23.32 -8.49 -20.81
N ALA A 344 23.55 -9.80 -20.82
CA ALA A 344 24.71 -10.40 -21.50
C ALA A 344 24.70 -10.17 -23.02
N ALA A 345 23.51 -10.16 -23.63
CA ALA A 345 23.32 -9.89 -25.05
C ALA A 345 23.31 -8.39 -25.39
N GLY A 346 23.44 -7.49 -24.41
CA GLY A 346 23.42 -6.05 -24.63
C GLY A 346 22.07 -5.52 -25.10
N VAL A 347 20.96 -6.15 -24.68
CA VAL A 347 19.60 -5.66 -24.99
C VAL A 347 19.44 -4.25 -24.43
N PRO A 348 19.06 -3.26 -25.26
CA PRO A 348 19.11 -1.86 -24.87
C PRO A 348 18.01 -1.51 -23.86
N ALA A 349 16.81 -2.05 -24.05
CA ALA A 349 15.67 -1.90 -23.16
C ALA A 349 14.60 -2.96 -23.44
N PHE A 350 13.64 -3.12 -22.51
CA PHE A 350 12.48 -4.00 -22.68
C PHE A 350 11.16 -3.36 -22.24
N ILE A 351 10.06 -3.91 -22.73
CA ILE A 351 8.73 -3.70 -22.19
C ILE A 351 8.28 -5.02 -21.55
N GLY A 352 7.71 -4.97 -20.36
CA GLY A 352 7.18 -6.14 -19.67
C GLY A 352 5.77 -5.89 -19.16
N CYS A 353 5.00 -6.96 -18.98
CA CYS A 353 3.68 -6.89 -18.34
C CYS A 353 3.70 -7.69 -17.04
N CYS A 354 3.38 -7.06 -15.91
CA CYS A 354 3.30 -7.71 -14.61
C CYS A 354 2.40 -6.92 -13.67
N CYS A 355 1.89 -7.55 -12.62
CA CYS A 355 1.08 -6.83 -11.67
C CYS A 355 1.89 -5.85 -10.79
N HIS A 356 1.26 -4.75 -10.36
CA HIS A 356 1.90 -3.75 -9.51
C HIS A 356 2.48 -4.31 -8.18
N PRO A 357 1.81 -5.25 -7.46
CA PRO A 357 2.40 -5.89 -6.29
C PRO A 357 3.67 -6.69 -6.61
N PHE A 358 3.72 -7.36 -7.77
CA PHE A 358 4.92 -8.07 -8.23
C PHE A 358 6.08 -7.12 -8.44
N PHE A 359 5.85 -6.03 -9.19
CA PHE A 359 6.88 -5.02 -9.40
C PHE A 359 7.39 -4.43 -8.08
N THR A 360 6.47 -4.03 -7.20
CA THR A 360 6.83 -3.42 -5.90
C THR A 360 7.70 -4.33 -5.04
N LYS A 361 7.44 -5.64 -5.04
CA LYS A 361 8.24 -6.61 -4.27
C LYS A 361 9.61 -6.88 -4.88
N HIS A 362 9.75 -6.75 -6.20
CA HIS A 362 10.95 -7.12 -6.95
C HIS A 362 11.69 -5.92 -7.53
N VAL A 363 11.39 -4.70 -7.09
CA VAL A 363 12.03 -3.49 -7.61
C VAL A 363 13.55 -3.58 -7.50
N ASP A 364 14.07 -4.01 -6.35
CA ASP A 364 15.51 -4.22 -6.13
C ASP A 364 16.09 -5.32 -7.04
N ASP A 365 15.31 -6.34 -7.39
CA ASP A 365 15.74 -7.40 -8.32
C ASP A 365 15.90 -6.84 -9.74
N PHE A 366 14.95 -6.02 -10.19
CA PHE A 366 15.03 -5.34 -11.48
C PHE A 366 16.21 -4.35 -11.51
N GLU A 367 16.40 -3.56 -10.46
CA GLU A 367 17.55 -2.66 -10.34
C GLU A 367 18.88 -3.41 -10.39
N ARG A 368 19.00 -4.54 -9.66
CA ARG A 368 20.19 -5.40 -9.73
C ARG A 368 20.41 -6.01 -11.11
N ALA A 369 19.34 -6.39 -11.80
CA ALA A 369 19.45 -6.90 -13.17
C ALA A 369 20.08 -5.84 -14.09
N GLY A 370 19.80 -4.55 -13.88
CA GLY A 370 20.46 -3.45 -14.58
C GLY A 370 20.09 -3.33 -16.05
N VAL A 371 18.94 -3.90 -16.46
CA VAL A 371 18.39 -3.74 -17.81
C VAL A 371 17.28 -2.68 -17.75
N PRO A 372 17.36 -1.58 -18.53
CA PRO A 372 16.30 -0.57 -18.62
C PRO A 372 14.97 -1.17 -19.07
N GLY A 373 13.87 -0.83 -18.42
CA GLY A 373 12.57 -1.38 -18.78
C GLY A 373 11.35 -0.59 -18.34
N ILE A 374 10.28 -0.73 -19.12
CA ILE A 374 8.93 -0.22 -18.82
C ILE A 374 8.04 -1.42 -18.50
N LEU A 375 7.40 -1.40 -17.33
CA LEU A 375 6.58 -2.47 -16.80
C LEU A 375 5.13 -1.97 -16.75
N LEU A 376 4.24 -2.67 -17.45
CA LEU A 376 2.83 -2.34 -17.61
C LEU A 376 2.00 -3.23 -16.69
N ASP A 377 1.13 -2.61 -15.89
CA ASP A 377 0.23 -3.32 -15.00
C ASP A 377 -0.73 -4.21 -15.79
N ILE A 378 -1.06 -5.36 -15.22
CA ILE A 378 -2.01 -6.32 -15.80
C ILE A 378 -3.31 -6.23 -15.03
N ASP A 379 -4.42 -6.42 -15.74
CA ASP A 379 -5.76 -6.33 -15.18
C ASP A 379 -6.15 -7.64 -14.46
N ASN A 380 -7.09 -7.52 -13.51
CA ASN A 380 -7.70 -8.57 -12.67
C ASN A 380 -6.89 -9.05 -11.45
N THR A 381 -7.54 -9.88 -10.62
CA THR A 381 -7.01 -10.44 -9.37
C THR A 381 -5.66 -11.13 -9.59
N THR A 382 -4.61 -10.57 -9.02
CA THR A 382 -3.22 -10.99 -9.22
C THR A 382 -2.83 -12.11 -8.24
N CYS A 383 -1.68 -12.78 -8.46
CA CYS A 383 -1.21 -13.79 -7.49
C CYS A 383 -0.91 -13.23 -6.09
N TYR A 384 -0.68 -11.93 -5.98
CA TYR A 384 -0.53 -11.21 -4.71
C TYR A 384 -1.87 -10.88 -4.08
N ASP A 385 -2.84 -10.53 -4.92
CA ASP A 385 -4.24 -10.40 -4.49
C ASP A 385 -4.82 -11.73 -4.06
N LEU A 386 -4.18 -12.86 -4.37
CA LEU A 386 -4.56 -14.21 -3.94
C LEU A 386 -3.62 -14.89 -2.94
N ASP A 387 -2.53 -14.23 -2.51
CA ASP A 387 -1.43 -14.79 -1.69
C ASP A 387 -0.88 -16.15 -2.17
N GLN A 388 -1.09 -16.47 -3.44
CA GLN A 388 -0.53 -17.63 -4.14
C GLN A 388 0.86 -17.30 -4.71
N VAL A 389 1.62 -16.46 -4.00
CA VAL A 389 2.91 -15.95 -4.48
C VAL A 389 3.93 -17.08 -4.61
N LYS A 390 3.94 -18.03 -3.67
CA LYS A 390 4.83 -19.20 -3.73
C LYS A 390 4.48 -20.10 -4.91
N GLU A 391 3.19 -20.37 -5.10
CA GLU A 391 2.70 -21.15 -6.22
C GLU A 391 2.97 -20.43 -7.55
N ALA A 392 2.79 -19.11 -7.62
CA ALA A 392 3.07 -18.33 -8.82
C ALA A 392 4.56 -18.26 -9.16
N TYR A 393 5.43 -18.11 -8.16
CA TYR A 393 6.88 -18.22 -8.39
C TYR A 393 7.26 -19.62 -8.86
N ALA A 394 6.63 -20.66 -8.33
CA ALA A 394 6.85 -22.02 -8.79
C ALA A 394 6.19 -22.33 -10.16
N GLY A 395 5.52 -21.36 -10.81
CA GLY A 395 4.83 -21.58 -12.07
C GLY A 395 3.57 -22.43 -11.94
N ASN A 396 2.83 -22.33 -10.83
CA ASN A 396 1.62 -23.11 -10.50
C ASN A 396 0.44 -22.20 -10.13
N PHE A 397 0.35 -21.02 -10.74
CA PHE A 397 -0.76 -20.09 -10.46
C PHE A 397 -2.04 -20.53 -11.17
N GLU A 398 -3.11 -20.76 -10.39
CA GLU A 398 -4.37 -21.34 -10.85
C GLU A 398 -5.41 -20.31 -11.32
N SER A 399 -5.22 -19.02 -11.05
CA SER A 399 -6.10 -17.95 -11.55
C SER A 399 -5.55 -17.32 -12.84
N GLN A 400 -6.40 -16.55 -13.53
CA GLN A 400 -6.06 -15.92 -14.80
C GLN A 400 -6.11 -14.39 -14.67
N THR A 401 -5.01 -13.74 -15.05
CA THR A 401 -4.93 -12.28 -15.22
C THR A 401 -5.11 -11.92 -16.69
N GLU A 402 -5.15 -10.63 -17.03
CA GLU A 402 -5.19 -10.19 -18.42
C GLU A 402 -4.17 -9.09 -18.70
N VAL A 403 -3.47 -9.17 -19.82
CA VAL A 403 -2.63 -8.05 -20.28
C VAL A 403 -3.54 -6.92 -20.71
N ASN A 404 -3.32 -5.72 -20.17
CA ASN A 404 -4.03 -4.51 -20.58
C ASN A 404 -3.55 -4.11 -22.00
N LEU A 405 -4.33 -4.50 -23.01
CA LEU A 405 -3.96 -4.32 -24.42
C LEU A 405 -3.96 -2.85 -24.83
N ASP A 406 -4.89 -2.06 -24.30
CA ASP A 406 -4.99 -0.63 -24.60
C ASP A 406 -3.79 0.13 -24.02
N LEU A 407 -3.38 -0.21 -22.79
CA LEU A 407 -2.16 0.32 -22.17
C LEU A 407 -0.91 -0.08 -22.96
N LEU A 408 -0.78 -1.35 -23.35
CA LEU A 408 0.33 -1.81 -24.18
C LEU A 408 0.38 -1.06 -25.51
N ASN A 409 -0.77 -0.87 -26.15
CA ASN A 409 -0.87 -0.12 -27.40
C ASN A 409 -0.47 1.35 -27.20
N ALA A 410 -0.96 1.99 -26.13
CA ALA A 410 -0.64 3.38 -25.83
C ALA A 410 0.86 3.59 -25.65
N VAL A 411 1.57 2.66 -25.00
CA VAL A 411 3.02 2.75 -24.79
C VAL A 411 3.83 2.41 -26.04
N LEU A 412 3.42 1.39 -26.81
CA LEU A 412 4.12 1.01 -28.05
C LEU A 412 4.06 2.10 -29.13
N ASN A 413 2.99 2.89 -29.16
CA ASN A 413 2.80 3.96 -30.13
C ASN A 413 3.23 5.35 -29.63
N VAL A 414 3.99 5.43 -28.52
CA VAL A 414 4.58 6.70 -28.10
C VAL A 414 5.64 7.12 -29.11
N ASP A 415 5.48 8.31 -29.68
CA ASP A 415 6.48 8.92 -30.54
C ASP A 415 7.39 9.86 -29.74
N LEU A 416 8.70 9.80 -30.02
CA LEU A 416 9.72 10.65 -29.43
C LEU A 416 10.21 11.61 -30.53
N GLU A 417 9.34 12.47 -31.04
CA GLU A 417 9.75 13.55 -31.96
C GLU A 417 10.65 14.59 -31.28
#